data_AF-A0A2J9IKE5-F1
#
_entry.id   AF-A0A2J9IKE5-F1
#
_cell.length_a   1.000
_cell.length_b   1.000
_cell.length_c   1.000
_cell.angle_alpha   90.00
_cell.angle_beta   90.00
_cell.angle_gamma   90.00
#
_symmetry.space_group_name_H-M   'P 1'
#
loop_
_entity.id
_entity.type
_entity.pdbx_description
1 polymer ?
#
loop_
_entity_poly.entity_id
_entity_poly.type
_entity_poly.pdbx_seq_one_letter_code
_entity_poly.pdbx_strand_id
1 'polypeptide(L)'
;MSVDNANNTRRAVNRRAVTTGLAWSVPAVAATAAAPFAAASLVKNPGINGWVQVAAGSSYTCTRRVTVTSRPSNPGRTPDGAPYGLYLYDTDPRGHYDAAKIVYWVRGDHTSRNRITWRSGGNHSSCWSGPTTGTAQRKSDGAVYTPYTWTYTCAIDPSTVSRDGRLYLGNFDVYADINQNFGDRYCEPLQFWAYREIRVDADGDGPGEPELMHFERHADLDRTRGFRSGDGAAPSQAGTDRAAGGGADSAAETSFDEASAIH
;
A
#
# COMPACT_ATOMS: atom_id res chain seq x y z
N MET A 1 -72.17 -61.86 34.64
CA MET A 1 -71.27 -61.00 35.45
C MET A 1 -69.93 -61.02 34.72
N SER A 2 -69.60 -60.02 33.89
CA SER A 2 -68.94 -58.73 34.24
C SER A 2 -67.55 -58.99 34.85
N VAL A 3 -66.40 -58.50 34.37
CA VAL A 3 -66.04 -57.47 33.36
C VAL A 3 -64.53 -57.60 33.02
N ASP A 4 -64.16 -57.15 31.81
CA ASP A 4 -62.96 -56.38 31.40
C ASP A 4 -61.53 -56.95 31.62
N ASN A 5 -60.57 -56.81 30.70
CA ASN A 5 -60.15 -55.51 30.16
C ASN A 5 -59.45 -55.60 28.78
N ALA A 6 -59.83 -54.65 27.92
CA ALA A 6 -59.30 -54.34 26.60
C ALA A 6 -57.85 -53.83 26.70
N ASN A 7 -56.99 -53.82 25.69
CA ASN A 7 -57.03 -53.09 24.41
C ASN A 7 -55.54 -53.04 23.97
N ASN A 8 -55.11 -52.89 22.73
CA ASN A 8 -55.74 -52.86 21.44
C ASN A 8 -54.56 -53.00 20.46
N THR A 9 -54.67 -53.91 19.52
CA THR A 9 -53.96 -53.85 18.25
C THR A 9 -54.26 -52.51 17.58
N ARG A 10 -53.26 -51.87 16.94
CA ARG A 10 -53.47 -51.13 15.68
C ARG A 10 -52.16 -50.72 15.00
N ARG A 11 -51.96 -51.40 13.88
CA ARG A 11 -51.36 -51.02 12.60
C ARG A 11 -50.77 -49.61 12.49
N ALA A 12 -49.53 -49.61 12.02
CA ALA A 12 -48.79 -48.48 11.48
C ALA A 12 -49.55 -47.76 10.36
N VAL A 13 -49.60 -46.43 10.44
CA VAL A 13 -49.94 -45.54 9.32
C VAL A 13 -48.95 -44.37 9.29
N ASN A 14 -48.17 -44.39 8.22
CA ASN A 14 -47.72 -43.31 7.34
C ASN A 14 -47.20 -41.97 7.92
N ARG A 15 -45.93 -41.69 7.58
CA ARG A 15 -45.15 -40.51 7.95
C ARG A 15 -45.61 -39.29 7.15
N ARG A 16 -46.01 -38.22 7.83
CA ARG A 16 -45.98 -36.85 7.30
C ARG A 16 -44.91 -36.06 8.04
N ALA A 17 -43.97 -35.52 7.27
CA ALA A 17 -42.93 -34.62 7.73
C ALA A 17 -43.54 -33.31 8.22
N VAL A 18 -43.12 -32.87 9.41
CA VAL A 18 -43.30 -31.50 9.88
C VAL A 18 -41.89 -30.99 10.15
N THR A 19 -41.45 -30.06 9.30
CA THR A 19 -40.17 -29.38 9.43
C THR A 19 -40.31 -28.35 10.55
N THR A 20 -39.69 -28.62 11.71
CA THR A 20 -39.65 -27.67 12.82
C THR A 20 -38.50 -26.69 12.58
N GLY A 21 -38.83 -25.48 12.12
CA GLY A 21 -37.88 -24.38 12.02
C GLY A 21 -37.49 -23.88 13.40
N LEU A 22 -36.25 -24.10 13.80
CA LEU A 22 -35.65 -23.47 14.97
C LEU A 22 -34.97 -22.17 14.53
N ALA A 23 -35.71 -21.07 14.64
CA ALA A 23 -35.14 -19.73 14.67
C ALA A 23 -34.52 -19.51 16.05
N TRP A 24 -33.20 -19.62 16.16
CA TRP A 24 -32.49 -19.16 17.34
C TRP A 24 -32.10 -17.70 17.12
N SER A 25 -32.85 -16.81 17.76
CA SER A 25 -32.54 -15.41 17.92
C SER A 25 -31.17 -15.27 18.59
N VAL A 26 -30.17 -14.82 17.83
CA VAL A 26 -28.88 -14.41 18.39
C VAL A 26 -29.12 -13.10 19.15
N PRO A 27 -28.70 -12.96 20.41
CA PRO A 27 -28.74 -11.67 21.08
C PRO A 27 -27.86 -10.69 20.30
N ALA A 28 -28.47 -9.65 19.73
CA ALA A 28 -27.73 -8.50 19.23
C ALA A 28 -27.19 -7.73 20.45
N VAL A 29 -26.08 -8.19 21.01
CA VAL A 29 -25.26 -7.32 21.85
C VAL A 29 -24.67 -6.31 20.88
N ALA A 30 -25.24 -5.11 20.86
CA ALA A 30 -24.56 -3.94 20.32
C ALA A 30 -23.34 -3.69 21.20
N ALA A 31 -22.26 -4.43 20.95
CA ALA A 31 -20.95 -4.01 21.37
C ALA A 31 -20.69 -2.74 20.57
N THR A 32 -20.89 -1.58 21.20
CA THR A 32 -20.15 -0.40 20.84
C THR A 32 -18.69 -0.78 21.05
N ALA A 33 -18.08 -1.37 20.03
CA ALA A 33 -16.65 -1.36 19.91
C ALA A 33 -16.30 0.12 19.86
N ALA A 34 -15.90 0.68 21.00
CA ALA A 34 -14.88 1.70 20.96
C ALA A 34 -13.80 1.05 20.10
N ALA A 35 -13.72 1.45 18.83
CA ALA A 35 -12.64 1.03 17.96
C ALA A 35 -11.41 1.22 18.82
N PRO A 36 -10.60 0.17 19.08
CA PRO A 36 -9.37 0.41 19.78
C PRO A 36 -8.71 1.53 18.99
N PHE A 37 -8.44 2.65 19.65
CA PHE A 37 -7.29 3.47 19.31
C PHE A 37 -6.09 2.58 19.62
N ALA A 38 -5.98 1.50 18.84
CA ALA A 38 -4.73 0.88 18.54
C ALA A 38 -3.94 2.06 18.00
N ALA A 39 -3.06 2.58 18.85
CA ALA A 39 -1.82 3.11 18.34
C ALA A 39 -1.37 2.04 17.33
N ALA A 40 -1.54 2.33 16.04
CA ALA A 40 -1.03 1.47 15.00
C ALA A 40 0.46 1.43 15.28
N SER A 41 0.91 0.36 15.94
CA SER A 41 2.29 0.19 16.31
C SER A 41 3.07 0.25 15.01
N LEU A 42 4.13 1.06 14.98
CA LEU A 42 5.01 1.13 13.83
C LEU A 42 5.48 -0.29 13.51
N VAL A 43 4.97 -0.87 12.43
CA VAL A 43 5.42 -2.16 11.93
C VAL A 43 6.80 -1.92 11.33
N LYS A 44 7.84 -2.29 12.08
CA LYS A 44 9.25 -2.17 11.67
C LYS A 44 9.62 -3.35 10.79
N ASN A 45 9.04 -3.42 9.59
CA ASN A 45 9.50 -4.39 8.60
C ASN A 45 10.74 -3.85 7.89
N PRO A 46 11.71 -4.71 7.53
CA PRO A 46 12.83 -4.32 6.67
C PRO A 46 12.30 -3.68 5.37
N GLY A 47 12.88 -2.55 4.98
CA GLY A 47 12.42 -1.75 3.84
C GLY A 47 12.48 -0.23 4.05
N ILE A 48 12.13 0.55 3.02
CA ILE A 48 12.11 2.03 3.06
C ILE A 48 10.79 2.53 3.68
N ASN A 49 10.85 2.87 4.95
CA ASN A 49 9.72 3.29 5.77
C ASN A 49 9.77 4.79 6.11
N GLY A 50 8.71 5.28 6.77
CA GLY A 50 8.55 6.69 7.17
C GLY A 50 7.67 7.52 6.24
N TRP A 51 7.30 8.73 6.67
CA TRP A 51 6.36 9.58 5.93
C TRP A 51 7.04 10.59 5.02
N VAL A 52 6.43 10.77 3.85
CA VAL A 52 6.73 11.87 2.94
C VAL A 52 5.43 12.64 2.77
N GLN A 53 5.48 13.96 2.92
CA GLN A 53 4.35 14.84 2.66
C GLN A 53 4.26 15.11 1.17
N VAL A 54 3.09 14.86 0.58
CA VAL A 54 2.74 15.39 -0.73
C VAL A 54 1.74 16.53 -0.52
N ALA A 55 2.02 17.69 -1.10
CA ALA A 55 1.14 18.85 -1.02
C ALA A 55 1.00 19.49 -2.41
N ALA A 56 -0.18 20.01 -2.69
CA ALA A 56 -0.44 20.77 -3.91
C ALA A 56 -0.94 22.17 -3.55
N GLY A 57 -0.40 23.19 -4.21
CA GLY A 57 -0.91 24.55 -4.13
C GLY A 57 -2.37 24.64 -4.58
N SER A 58 -3.10 25.61 -4.03
CA SER A 58 -4.41 25.98 -4.57
C SER A 58 -4.23 26.65 -5.94
N SER A 59 -5.04 26.24 -6.91
CA SER A 59 -5.10 26.87 -8.22
C SER A 59 -6.54 26.91 -8.72
N TYR A 60 -6.90 27.95 -9.46
CA TYR A 60 -8.15 28.05 -10.20
C TYR A 60 -8.05 27.45 -11.60
N THR A 61 -6.90 26.86 -11.95
CA THR A 61 -6.63 26.20 -13.22
C THR A 61 -6.29 24.73 -12.97
N CYS A 62 -6.23 23.94 -14.05
CA CYS A 62 -5.76 22.55 -13.98
C CYS A 62 -4.25 22.42 -13.69
N THR A 63 -3.52 23.54 -13.56
CA THR A 63 -2.11 23.53 -13.21
C THR A 63 -1.93 23.79 -11.72
N ARG A 64 -1.25 22.88 -11.03
CA ARG A 64 -0.94 23.00 -9.59
C ARG A 64 0.53 22.73 -9.37
N ARG A 65 1.17 23.55 -8.52
CA ARG A 65 2.48 23.24 -7.97
C ARG A 65 2.35 22.13 -6.95
N VAL A 66 3.01 21.01 -7.18
CA VAL A 66 3.10 19.89 -6.26
C VAL A 66 4.49 19.85 -5.65
N THR A 67 4.53 19.70 -4.33
CA THR A 67 5.76 19.53 -3.54
C THR A 67 5.69 18.20 -2.81
N VAL A 68 6.79 17.45 -2.83
CA VAL A 68 6.94 16.17 -2.15
C VAL A 68 8.16 16.28 -1.25
N THR A 69 7.97 16.19 0.06
CA THR A 69 9.05 16.37 1.03
C THR A 69 9.03 15.36 2.17
N SER A 70 10.18 14.76 2.46
CA SER A 70 10.37 13.87 3.61
C SER A 70 10.65 14.64 4.90
N ARG A 71 10.75 15.97 4.85
CA ARG A 71 11.07 16.81 6.02
C ARG A 71 10.25 18.10 5.99
N PRO A 72 8.92 18.01 6.19
CA PRO A 72 8.07 19.19 6.20
C PRO A 72 8.41 20.10 7.39
N SER A 73 8.24 21.41 7.22
CA SER A 73 8.57 22.41 8.24
C SER A 73 7.66 22.35 9.48
N ASN A 74 6.42 21.88 9.31
CA ASN A 74 5.45 21.69 10.37
C ASN A 74 4.89 20.27 10.29
N PRO A 75 5.71 19.25 10.64
CA PRO A 75 5.27 17.86 10.59
C PRO A 75 4.13 17.69 11.59
N GLY A 76 2.93 17.43 11.09
CA GLY A 76 1.83 16.95 11.92
C GLY A 76 2.12 15.56 12.48
N ARG A 77 1.20 15.02 13.29
CA ARG A 77 1.24 13.59 13.62
C ARG A 77 0.96 12.75 12.38
N THR A 78 1.57 11.58 12.33
CA THR A 78 1.37 10.60 11.27
C THR A 78 0.44 9.47 11.78
N PRO A 79 -0.39 8.88 10.91
CA PRO A 79 -1.35 7.84 11.29
C PRO A 79 -0.78 6.64 12.08
N ASP A 80 0.46 6.23 11.80
CA ASP A 80 1.13 5.06 12.39
C ASP A 80 2.27 5.45 13.37
N GLY A 81 2.38 6.73 13.71
CA GLY A 81 3.46 7.26 14.55
C GLY A 81 4.85 7.23 13.93
N ALA A 82 5.04 6.74 12.70
CA ALA A 82 6.33 6.79 12.02
C ALA A 82 6.70 8.26 11.76
N PRO A 83 7.96 8.67 11.96
CA PRO A 83 8.39 10.04 11.65
C PRO A 83 8.24 10.36 10.15
N TYR A 84 8.28 11.65 9.83
CA TYR A 84 8.63 12.07 8.48
C TYR A 84 10.12 11.78 8.20
N GLY A 85 10.38 11.29 7.00
CA GLY A 85 11.70 10.88 6.52
C GLY A 85 11.64 9.54 5.79
N LEU A 86 12.76 9.18 5.20
CA LEU A 86 12.96 7.88 4.55
C LEU A 86 14.00 7.13 5.36
N TYR A 87 13.57 6.06 6.00
CA TYR A 87 14.41 5.29 6.91
C TYR A 87 14.35 3.81 6.60
N LEU A 88 15.47 3.13 6.79
CA LEU A 88 15.48 1.68 6.99
C LEU A 88 15.30 1.38 8.48
N TYR A 89 14.52 0.35 8.74
CA TYR A 89 14.33 -0.22 10.08
C TYR A 89 14.83 -1.66 10.04
N ASP A 90 15.12 -2.20 11.22
CA ASP A 90 15.53 -3.60 11.39
C ASP A 90 16.74 -3.98 10.53
N THR A 91 17.72 -3.09 10.51
CA THR A 91 18.98 -3.27 9.78
C THR A 91 19.97 -4.06 10.62
N ASP A 92 20.58 -5.10 10.05
CA ASP A 92 21.68 -5.84 10.64
C ASP A 92 23.02 -5.19 10.27
N PRO A 93 23.97 -5.02 11.20
CA PRO A 93 25.32 -4.50 10.90
C PRO A 93 26.10 -5.29 9.84
N ARG A 94 25.73 -6.54 9.58
CA ARG A 94 26.34 -7.40 8.54
C ARG A 94 25.56 -7.40 7.24
N GLY A 95 24.35 -6.86 7.22
CA GLY A 95 23.48 -6.89 6.05
C GLY A 95 23.98 -6.01 4.91
N HIS A 96 23.55 -6.34 3.70
CA HIS A 96 23.75 -5.54 2.50
C HIS A 96 22.42 -4.96 2.01
N TYR A 97 22.41 -3.66 1.74
CA TYR A 97 21.21 -2.91 1.37
C TYR A 97 21.50 -2.09 0.11
N ASP A 98 20.73 -2.30 -0.95
CA ASP A 98 20.95 -1.58 -2.20
C ASP A 98 19.69 -1.49 -3.07
N ALA A 99 19.84 -0.93 -4.28
CA ALA A 99 18.75 -0.77 -5.25
C ALA A 99 17.53 0.00 -4.70
N ALA A 100 17.74 0.85 -3.68
CA ALA A 100 16.69 1.67 -3.09
C ALA A 100 16.11 2.62 -4.14
N LYS A 101 14.79 2.56 -4.35
CA LYS A 101 14.07 3.41 -5.30
C LYS A 101 12.75 3.91 -4.75
N ILE A 102 12.31 5.05 -5.26
CA ILE A 102 11.00 5.64 -5.01
C ILE A 102 10.36 5.90 -6.37
N VAL A 103 9.13 5.42 -6.54
CA VAL A 103 8.34 5.61 -7.75
C VAL A 103 7.08 6.37 -7.40
N TYR A 104 6.89 7.53 -8.02
CA TYR A 104 5.60 8.23 -8.01
C TYR A 104 4.87 7.97 -9.30
N TRP A 105 3.71 7.34 -9.20
CA TRP A 105 2.74 7.19 -10.28
C TRP A 105 1.80 8.38 -10.24
N VAL A 106 1.89 9.27 -11.22
CA VAL A 106 1.00 10.44 -11.33
C VAL A 106 -0.10 10.14 -12.33
N ARG A 107 -1.36 10.36 -11.94
CA ARG A 107 -2.51 10.15 -12.82
C ARG A 107 -2.39 11.02 -14.07
N GLY A 108 -2.56 10.39 -15.23
CA GLY A 108 -2.39 10.97 -16.56
C GLY A 108 -1.29 10.28 -17.37
N ASP A 109 -1.42 10.32 -18.70
CA ASP A 109 -0.31 10.00 -19.61
C ASP A 109 0.52 11.26 -19.86
N HIS A 110 1.53 11.41 -19.01
CA HIS A 110 2.48 12.51 -19.02
C HIS A 110 3.67 12.27 -19.96
N THR A 111 3.67 11.17 -20.70
CA THR A 111 4.68 10.90 -21.73
C THR A 111 4.26 11.50 -23.08
N SER A 112 2.97 11.40 -23.40
CA SER A 112 2.41 11.92 -24.66
C SER A 112 1.86 13.34 -24.55
N ARG A 113 1.37 13.75 -23.36
CA ARG A 113 0.71 15.04 -23.14
C ARG A 113 1.09 15.62 -21.78
N ASN A 114 1.06 16.94 -21.60
CA ASN A 114 1.30 17.59 -20.30
C ASN A 114 2.52 17.03 -19.53
N ARG A 115 3.68 16.97 -20.21
CA ARG A 115 4.90 16.40 -19.62
C ARG A 115 5.25 17.07 -18.29
N ILE A 116 5.48 16.26 -17.26
CA ILE A 116 5.91 16.76 -15.95
C ILE A 116 7.43 16.87 -15.94
N THR A 117 7.92 18.04 -15.52
CA THR A 117 9.33 18.25 -15.23
C THR A 117 9.51 18.45 -13.73
N TRP A 118 10.04 17.43 -13.07
CA TRP A 118 10.39 17.48 -11.66
C TRP A 118 11.70 18.24 -11.45
N ARG A 119 11.78 18.93 -10.31
CA ARG A 119 12.95 19.68 -9.88
C ARG A 119 13.26 19.31 -8.43
N SER A 120 14.54 19.27 -8.10
CA SER A 120 15.00 19.10 -6.72
C SER A 120 14.70 20.36 -5.92
N GLY A 121 14.14 20.18 -4.73
CA GLY A 121 14.03 21.22 -3.72
C GLY A 121 15.38 21.55 -3.10
N GLY A 122 15.45 22.65 -2.34
CA GLY A 122 16.70 23.13 -1.75
C GLY A 122 17.33 22.19 -0.73
N ASN A 123 16.55 21.26 -0.17
CA ASN A 123 17.04 20.29 0.81
C ASN A 123 17.16 18.87 0.22
N HIS A 124 17.04 18.68 -1.09
CA HIS A 124 17.13 17.36 -1.70
C HIS A 124 18.52 16.76 -1.50
N SER A 125 18.60 15.53 -0.99
CA SER A 125 19.88 14.83 -0.85
C SER A 125 20.47 14.53 -2.23
N SER A 126 21.79 14.75 -2.37
CA SER A 126 22.54 14.33 -3.56
C SER A 126 22.61 12.81 -3.73
N CYS A 127 22.23 12.04 -2.70
CA CYS A 127 22.13 10.59 -2.79
C CYS A 127 20.87 10.12 -3.52
N TRP A 128 19.86 10.96 -3.70
CA TRP A 128 18.70 10.65 -4.55
C TRP A 128 18.95 11.24 -5.94
N SER A 129 18.78 10.43 -6.98
CA SER A 129 18.95 10.86 -8.37
C SER A 129 17.92 11.90 -8.81
N GLY A 130 18.04 12.43 -10.03
CA GLY A 130 16.86 12.97 -10.74
C GLY A 130 15.88 11.85 -11.12
N PRO A 131 14.60 12.15 -11.40
CA PRO A 131 13.66 11.12 -11.81
C PRO A 131 13.91 10.66 -13.23
N THR A 132 13.75 9.36 -13.46
CA THR A 132 13.54 8.78 -14.79
C THR A 132 12.04 8.60 -15.01
N THR A 133 11.54 9.08 -16.15
CA THR A 133 10.13 8.89 -16.53
C THR A 133 10.00 7.55 -17.24
N GLY A 134 9.11 6.68 -16.75
CA GLY A 134 8.78 5.42 -17.42
C GLY A 134 7.54 5.54 -18.29
N THR A 135 7.17 4.45 -18.95
CA THR A 135 5.98 4.37 -19.80
C THR A 135 4.71 4.44 -18.97
N ALA A 136 3.73 5.24 -19.41
CA ALA A 136 2.43 5.30 -18.79
C ALA A 136 1.71 3.95 -18.85
N GLN A 137 1.01 3.57 -17.78
CA GLN A 137 0.30 2.29 -17.67
C GLN A 137 -1.05 2.45 -16.97
N ARG A 138 -1.97 1.53 -17.25
CA ARG A 138 -3.25 1.46 -16.55
C ARG A 138 -3.08 0.68 -15.23
N LYS A 139 -3.45 1.28 -14.09
CA LYS A 139 -3.43 0.61 -12.78
C LYS A 139 -4.79 -0.06 -12.50
N SER A 140 -4.88 -0.76 -11.36
CA SER A 140 -6.05 -1.57 -10.96
C SER A 140 -7.34 -0.77 -10.75
N ASP A 141 -7.24 0.54 -10.52
CA ASP A 141 -8.38 1.47 -10.47
C ASP A 141 -8.93 1.83 -11.87
N GLY A 142 -8.33 1.28 -12.93
CA GLY A 142 -8.70 1.54 -14.31
C GLY A 142 -8.18 2.86 -14.87
N ALA A 143 -7.49 3.70 -14.09
CA ALA A 143 -6.91 4.96 -14.57
C ALA A 143 -5.48 4.76 -15.12
N VAL A 144 -5.05 5.67 -16.00
CA VAL A 144 -3.68 5.69 -16.55
C VAL A 144 -2.79 6.53 -15.64
N TYR A 145 -1.60 6.02 -15.34
CA TYR A 145 -0.59 6.69 -14.54
C TYR A 145 0.76 6.67 -15.23
N THR A 146 1.52 7.75 -15.09
CA THR A 146 2.91 7.83 -15.54
C THR A 146 3.86 7.69 -14.33
N PRO A 147 4.82 6.74 -14.35
CA PRO A 147 5.79 6.59 -13.28
C PRO A 147 6.97 7.54 -13.42
N TYR A 148 7.42 8.05 -12.28
CA TYR A 148 8.67 8.80 -12.12
C TYR A 148 9.49 8.13 -11.03
N THR A 149 10.70 7.67 -11.38
CA THR A 149 11.54 6.85 -10.50
C THR A 149 12.80 7.61 -10.09
N TRP A 150 13.01 7.72 -8.78
CA TRP A 150 14.24 8.18 -8.16
C TRP A 150 14.99 6.99 -7.60
N THR A 151 16.29 6.93 -7.84
CA THR A 151 17.17 5.87 -7.33
C THR A 151 18.12 6.46 -6.29
N TYR A 152 18.36 5.73 -5.21
CA TYR A 152 19.39 6.06 -4.24
C TYR A 152 20.76 5.60 -4.76
N THR A 153 21.73 6.48 -4.81
CA THR A 153 23.04 6.24 -5.44
C THR A 153 24.22 6.24 -4.48
N CYS A 154 24.01 6.61 -3.22
CA CYS A 154 25.05 6.51 -2.20
C CYS A 154 25.10 5.10 -1.62
N ALA A 155 26.24 4.74 -1.01
CA ALA A 155 26.33 3.52 -0.22
C ALA A 155 25.35 3.58 0.97
N ILE A 156 24.72 2.44 1.27
CA ILE A 156 23.88 2.26 2.45
C ILE A 156 24.70 1.43 3.45
N ASP A 157 25.24 2.10 4.45
CA ASP A 157 26.12 1.48 5.45
C ASP A 157 25.35 1.23 6.77
N PRO A 158 25.04 -0.04 7.12
CA PRO A 158 24.30 -0.36 8.33
C PRO A 158 25.04 -0.01 9.63
N SER A 159 26.34 0.28 9.59
CA SER A 159 27.06 0.80 10.76
C SER A 159 26.62 2.22 11.16
N THR A 160 25.93 2.94 10.26
CA THR A 160 25.45 4.31 10.48
C THR A 160 24.06 4.39 11.11
N VAL A 161 23.49 3.25 11.52
CA VAL A 161 22.19 3.19 12.19
C VAL A 161 22.22 4.05 13.45
N SER A 162 21.26 4.96 13.54
CA SER A 162 21.15 5.85 14.67
C SER A 162 20.68 5.10 15.92
N ARG A 163 20.88 5.70 17.10
CA ARG A 163 20.56 5.07 18.41
C ARG A 163 19.09 4.66 18.58
N ASP A 164 18.19 5.22 17.77
CA ASP A 164 16.77 4.86 17.76
C ASP A 164 16.43 3.68 16.83
N GLY A 165 17.46 3.04 16.25
CA GLY A 165 17.34 1.85 15.41
C GLY A 165 16.97 2.13 13.96
N ARG A 166 17.24 3.35 13.47
CA ARG A 166 16.92 3.76 12.10
C ARG A 166 18.16 4.20 11.33
N LEU A 167 18.28 3.75 10.09
CA LEU A 167 19.24 4.30 9.12
C LEU A 167 18.51 5.31 8.23
N TYR A 168 19.04 6.52 8.14
CA TYR A 168 18.41 7.60 7.37
C TYR A 168 18.95 7.68 5.94
N LEU A 169 18.07 7.63 4.95
CA LEU A 169 18.42 7.67 3.51
C LEU A 169 18.47 9.11 2.95
N GLY A 170 18.75 10.10 3.80
CA GLY A 170 18.78 11.50 3.39
C GLY A 170 17.41 12.10 3.07
N ASN A 171 17.40 13.41 2.81
CA ASN A 171 16.19 14.15 2.50
C ASN A 171 15.70 13.83 1.07
N PHE A 172 14.41 13.59 0.93
CA PHE A 172 13.71 13.61 -0.36
C PHE A 172 12.87 14.87 -0.43
N ASP A 173 13.10 15.70 -1.44
CA ASP A 173 12.50 17.03 -1.56
C ASP A 173 12.47 17.40 -3.04
N VAL A 174 11.30 17.31 -3.65
CA VAL A 174 11.11 17.56 -5.08
C VAL A 174 9.82 18.33 -5.31
N TYR A 175 9.76 19.04 -6.43
CA TYR A 175 8.56 19.75 -6.83
C TYR A 175 8.38 19.77 -8.34
N ALA A 176 7.14 19.95 -8.78
CA ALA A 176 6.79 20.11 -10.18
C ALA A 176 5.55 20.99 -10.31
N ASP A 177 5.41 21.66 -11.45
CA ASP A 177 4.15 22.28 -11.86
C ASP A 177 3.42 21.26 -12.76
N ILE A 178 2.31 20.70 -12.28
CA ILE A 178 1.59 19.61 -12.95
C ILE A 178 0.31 20.15 -13.55
N ASN A 179 0.15 19.99 -14.87
CA ASN A 179 -1.06 20.35 -15.60
C ASN A 179 -1.93 19.11 -15.85
N GLN A 180 -3.14 19.12 -15.30
CA GLN A 180 -4.15 18.06 -15.42
C GLN A 180 -5.22 18.36 -16.50
N ASN A 181 -4.97 19.31 -17.41
CA ASN A 181 -5.86 19.58 -18.54
C ASN A 181 -5.59 18.62 -19.69
N PHE A 182 -6.33 17.52 -19.77
CA PHE A 182 -6.17 16.51 -20.83
C PHE A 182 -7.13 16.69 -22.03
N GLY A 183 -7.76 17.86 -22.17
CA GLY A 183 -8.62 18.21 -23.30
C GLY A 183 -10.12 18.12 -23.02
N ASP A 184 -10.50 17.69 -21.83
CA ASP A 184 -11.89 17.66 -21.38
C ASP A 184 -12.30 19.00 -20.75
N ARG A 185 -13.60 19.26 -20.59
CA ARG A 185 -14.09 20.50 -19.92
C ARG A 185 -13.69 20.60 -18.44
N TYR A 186 -13.09 19.56 -17.88
CA TYR A 186 -12.73 19.44 -16.47
C TYR A 186 -11.27 19.01 -16.32
N CYS A 187 -10.66 19.37 -15.20
CA CYS A 187 -9.34 18.88 -14.86
C CYS A 187 -9.43 17.42 -14.44
N GLU A 188 -8.47 16.60 -14.88
CA GLU A 188 -8.30 15.27 -14.33
C GLU A 188 -7.91 15.36 -12.84
N PRO A 189 -8.38 14.43 -11.99
CA PRO A 189 -7.98 14.37 -10.60
C PRO A 189 -6.49 14.24 -10.41
N LEU A 190 -5.93 15.07 -9.53
CA LEU A 190 -4.52 14.98 -9.17
C LEU A 190 -4.32 13.89 -8.10
N GLN A 191 -4.04 12.67 -8.57
CA GLN A 191 -3.87 11.46 -7.75
C GLN A 191 -2.46 10.86 -7.91
N PHE A 192 -1.97 10.28 -6.82
CA PHE A 192 -0.64 9.69 -6.73
C PHE A 192 -0.65 8.30 -6.09
N TRP A 193 0.11 7.38 -6.68
CA TRP A 193 0.63 6.23 -5.94
C TRP A 193 2.11 6.42 -5.68
N ALA A 194 2.54 6.22 -4.44
CA ALA A 194 3.93 6.25 -4.04
C ALA A 194 4.36 4.83 -3.70
N TYR A 195 5.23 4.27 -4.53
CA TYR A 195 5.85 2.98 -4.34
C TYR A 195 7.32 3.17 -3.93
N ARG A 196 7.81 2.33 -3.04
CA ARG A 196 9.20 2.32 -2.59
C ARG A 196 9.68 0.89 -2.58
N GLU A 197 10.95 0.71 -2.88
CA GLU A 197 11.55 -0.61 -2.93
C GLU A 197 13.02 -0.53 -2.55
N ILE A 198 13.53 -1.61 -1.98
CA ILE A 198 14.94 -1.80 -1.68
C ILE A 198 15.23 -3.31 -1.69
N ARG A 199 16.43 -3.69 -2.14
CA ARG A 199 16.94 -5.04 -1.97
C ARG A 199 17.63 -5.15 -0.61
N VAL A 200 17.21 -6.13 0.18
CA VAL A 200 17.70 -6.40 1.52
C VAL A 200 18.30 -7.79 1.56
N ASP A 201 19.58 -7.85 1.81
CA ASP A 201 20.30 -9.04 2.21
C ASP A 201 20.59 -8.90 3.71
N ALA A 202 19.83 -9.60 4.55
CA ALA A 202 19.82 -9.36 5.99
C ALA A 202 21.04 -9.98 6.69
N ASP A 203 21.59 -11.07 6.18
CA ASP A 203 22.73 -11.79 6.76
C ASP A 203 24.05 -11.57 6.00
N GLY A 204 24.01 -10.86 4.86
CA GLY A 204 25.19 -10.43 4.11
C GLY A 204 25.86 -11.63 3.43
N ASP A 205 27.10 -11.93 3.82
CA ASP A 205 27.81 -13.14 3.35
C ASP A 205 27.22 -14.46 3.91
N GLY A 206 26.07 -14.39 4.57
CA GLY A 206 25.35 -15.55 5.11
C GLY A 206 24.65 -16.38 4.01
N PRO A 207 24.01 -17.50 4.39
CA PRO A 207 23.33 -18.37 3.45
C PRO A 207 21.96 -17.86 2.97
N GLY A 208 21.45 -16.76 3.52
CA GLY A 208 20.22 -16.12 3.08
C GLY A 208 20.38 -15.47 1.71
N GLU A 209 19.30 -15.49 0.94
CA GLU A 209 19.26 -14.82 -0.36
C GLU A 209 18.73 -13.39 -0.21
N PRO A 210 19.25 -12.42 -0.99
CA PRO A 210 18.70 -11.07 -0.99
C PRO A 210 17.22 -11.02 -1.38
N GLU A 211 16.41 -10.34 -0.58
CA GLU A 211 14.97 -10.18 -0.79
C GLU A 211 14.62 -8.78 -1.29
N LEU A 212 13.60 -8.67 -2.14
CA LEU A 212 13.08 -7.39 -2.62
C LEU A 212 11.95 -6.90 -1.71
N MET A 213 12.24 -5.93 -0.87
CA MET A 213 11.27 -5.33 0.04
C MET A 213 10.58 -4.15 -0.64
N HIS A 214 9.26 -4.13 -0.62
CA HIS A 214 8.48 -3.05 -1.23
C HIS A 214 7.41 -2.48 -0.30
N PHE A 215 7.05 -1.24 -0.55
CA PHE A 215 6.08 -0.49 0.24
C PHE A 215 5.31 0.49 -0.65
N GLU A 216 3.98 0.42 -0.65
CA GLU A 216 3.12 1.31 -1.44
C GLU A 216 2.14 2.10 -0.57
N ARG A 217 1.88 3.35 -0.96
CA ARG A 217 0.84 4.22 -0.41
C ARG A 217 0.15 5.02 -1.50
N HIS A 218 -1.15 5.24 -1.33
CA HIS A 218 -1.96 6.09 -2.21
C HIS A 218 -2.22 7.46 -1.58
N ALA A 219 -2.26 8.52 -2.40
CA ALA A 219 -2.62 9.87 -1.98
C ALA A 219 -3.50 10.55 -3.03
N ASP A 220 -4.65 11.08 -2.60
CA ASP A 220 -5.55 11.90 -3.40
C ASP A 220 -5.44 13.37 -2.98
N LEU A 221 -5.18 14.27 -3.93
CA LEU A 221 -5.04 15.72 -3.69
C LEU A 221 -6.20 16.54 -4.29
N ASP A 222 -7.21 15.88 -4.85
CA ASP A 222 -8.24 16.54 -5.65
C ASP A 222 -9.40 17.11 -4.82
N ARG A 223 -9.55 16.67 -3.57
CA ARG A 223 -10.71 17.04 -2.75
C ARG A 223 -10.58 18.24 -1.81
N THR A 224 -9.46 18.95 -1.73
CA THR A 224 -9.26 19.84 -0.57
C THR A 224 -8.63 21.20 -0.85
N ARG A 225 -9.43 22.24 -0.57
CA ARG A 225 -8.93 23.44 0.11
C ARG A 225 -8.07 22.98 1.31
N GLY A 226 -6.76 23.18 1.23
CA GLY A 226 -5.88 23.27 2.40
C GLY A 226 -5.83 22.08 3.37
N PHE A 227 -6.17 20.85 2.97
CA PHE A 227 -6.08 19.70 3.85
C PHE A 227 -4.80 18.91 3.56
N ARG A 228 -4.04 18.68 4.62
CA ARG A 228 -2.91 17.76 4.65
C ARG A 228 -3.50 16.38 4.39
N SER A 229 -3.28 15.77 3.22
CA SER A 229 -3.62 14.35 3.01
C SER A 229 -2.68 13.51 3.86
N GLY A 230 -3.04 13.38 5.14
CA GLY A 230 -2.68 12.28 6.01
C GLY A 230 -3.86 11.34 6.10
N ASP A 231 -4.32 10.84 4.95
CA ASP A 231 -5.33 9.77 4.87
C ASP A 231 -4.60 8.61 4.17
N GLY A 232 -4.24 7.49 4.81
CA GLY A 232 -5.07 6.75 5.76
C GLY A 232 -5.66 5.53 5.03
N ALA A 233 -4.80 4.69 4.45
CA ALA A 233 -5.14 3.33 4.06
C ALA A 233 -4.06 2.39 4.61
N ALA A 234 -4.49 1.39 5.37
CA ALA A 234 -3.64 0.32 5.87
C ALA A 234 -3.09 -0.50 4.67
N PRO A 235 -1.86 -1.03 4.76
CA PRO A 235 -1.30 -1.84 3.69
C PRO A 235 -2.12 -3.12 3.50
N SER A 236 -2.47 -3.44 2.25
CA SER A 236 -2.53 -4.85 1.84
C SER A 236 -1.09 -5.28 1.60
N GLN A 237 -0.56 -6.09 2.51
CA GLN A 237 0.72 -6.77 2.31
C GLN A 237 0.50 -7.78 1.18
N ALA A 238 1.01 -7.50 -0.03
CA ALA A 238 1.17 -8.54 -1.04
C ALA A 238 2.51 -9.23 -0.78
N GLY A 239 2.45 -10.33 -0.02
CA GLY A 239 3.48 -11.38 0.07
C GLY A 239 4.85 -10.99 0.62
N THR A 240 5.15 -11.43 1.85
CA THR A 240 6.49 -11.98 2.11
C THR A 240 6.46 -13.41 1.61
N ASP A 241 7.03 -13.70 0.44
CA ASP A 241 7.30 -15.08 0.05
C ASP A 241 8.47 -15.58 0.90
N ARG A 242 8.19 -15.94 2.14
CA ARG A 242 9.05 -16.82 2.90
C ARG A 242 8.94 -18.20 2.27
N ALA A 243 9.82 -18.49 1.32
CA ALA A 243 10.08 -19.86 0.90
C ALA A 243 10.79 -20.61 2.06
N ALA A 244 10.02 -20.96 3.10
CA ALA A 244 10.44 -21.95 4.06
C ALA A 244 10.41 -23.31 3.35
N GLY A 245 11.59 -23.85 3.03
CA GLY A 245 11.71 -25.22 2.55
C GLY A 245 11.13 -26.20 3.57
N GLY A 246 10.23 -27.08 3.10
CA GLY A 246 9.78 -28.24 3.86
C GLY A 246 8.38 -28.77 3.52
N GLY A 247 8.26 -29.54 2.43
CA GLY A 247 7.41 -30.75 2.39
C GLY A 247 5.89 -30.64 2.18
N ALA A 248 5.46 -31.15 1.03
CA ALA A 248 4.21 -31.87 0.71
C ALA A 248 2.88 -31.09 0.53
N ASP A 249 2.34 -31.28 -0.69
CA ASP A 249 0.93 -31.31 -1.14
C ASP A 249 0.02 -30.10 -0.84
N SER A 250 -0.31 -29.33 -1.88
CA SER A 250 -1.54 -29.56 -2.67
C SER A 250 -1.86 -28.42 -3.66
N ALA A 251 -2.25 -28.85 -4.86
CA ALA A 251 -2.85 -28.18 -6.01
C ALA A 251 -3.46 -26.78 -5.86
N ALA A 252 -3.19 -25.92 -6.85
CA ALA A 252 -4.14 -25.66 -7.95
C ALA A 252 -3.50 -24.75 -9.01
N GLU A 253 -3.10 -25.34 -10.13
CA GLU A 253 -3.03 -24.64 -11.40
C GLU A 253 -4.43 -24.10 -11.74
N THR A 254 -4.53 -22.83 -12.11
CA THR A 254 -5.63 -22.38 -12.97
C THR A 254 -5.04 -21.49 -14.05
N SER A 255 -4.81 -22.14 -15.19
CA SER A 255 -4.84 -21.57 -16.52
C SER A 255 -6.01 -20.60 -16.68
N PHE A 256 -5.77 -19.46 -17.33
CA PHE A 256 -6.85 -18.76 -18.03
C PHE A 256 -6.49 -18.65 -19.51
N ASP A 257 -7.39 -19.26 -20.28
CA ASP A 257 -7.35 -19.47 -21.71
C ASP A 257 -7.28 -18.19 -22.53
N GLU A 258 -6.55 -18.36 -23.63
CA GLU A 258 -6.53 -17.57 -24.84
C GLU A 258 -7.94 -17.54 -25.47
N ALA A 259 -8.52 -16.35 -25.63
CA ALA A 259 -9.63 -16.15 -26.55
C ALA A 259 -9.11 -15.38 -27.78
N SER A 260 -8.67 -16.15 -28.77
CA SER A 260 -8.39 -15.70 -30.12
C SER A 260 -9.69 -15.53 -30.92
N ALA A 261 -9.58 -14.71 -31.96
CA ALA A 261 -10.62 -14.14 -32.79
C ALA A 261 -11.31 -15.12 -33.76
N ILE A 262 -12.12 -14.51 -34.65
CA ILE A 262 -12.76 -15.00 -35.91
C ILE A 262 -14.26 -15.30 -35.69
N HIS A 263 -15.26 -14.72 -36.39
CA HIS A 263 -15.35 -14.05 -37.69
C HIS A 263 -16.41 -12.93 -37.65
#